data_AF-A0A962NCU1-F1
#
_entry.id   AF-A0A962NCU1-F1
#
_cell.length_a   1.000
_cell.length_b   1.000
_cell.length_c   1.000
_cell.angle_alpha   90.00
_cell.angle_beta   90.00
_cell.angle_gamma   90.00
#
_symmetry.space_group_name_H-M   'P 1'
#
loop_
_entity.id
_entity.type
_entity.pdbx_description
1 polymer ?
#
loop_
_entity_poly.entity_id
_entity_poly.type
_entity_poly.pdbx_seq_one_letter_code
_entity_poly.pdbx_strand_id
1 'polypeptide(L)'
;MAQDHRETPFWSDLGQTLLYPLRGDSGLTLLGLTMAGILGLLPVLGFVINLLLTVALYKYGFEVLKASADGEVEPPLMRRDVPDGAGWAQIGLQFLFAFAAVAGFLHLPFVLWLLFLLLLAVMFPAALMLLAMTESLFEAVNPARLIEVWQRMGAPYLLLAVLILLVRLCELLFQLTIGALMPPLVGTLVGFFIGGWAALVSYRLMGRAIHQYRDNFDYVPEPPTTPLSRPRLDPDQDRIDEAEAVHAQRGAAAAAQVLAEHLRERGGTDAVHLRYRQWLREADDRAALLAHGQQYLNVLLANERSAEAVKLLLECQTLDSRFQPAGADLVHELAEAAA
;
A
#
# COMPACT_ATOMS: atom_id res chain seq x y z
N MET A 1 -17.39 27.38 9.10
CA MET A 1 -16.02 27.54 8.57
C MET A 1 -15.57 26.18 8.10
N ALA A 2 -15.67 25.94 6.79
CA ALA A 2 -15.27 24.68 6.17
C ALA A 2 -13.74 24.58 6.22
N GLN A 3 -13.22 23.49 6.77
CA GLN A 3 -11.79 23.18 6.68
C GLN A 3 -11.49 22.81 5.22
N ASP A 4 -10.86 23.74 4.51
CA ASP A 4 -10.23 23.53 3.20
C ASP A 4 -9.02 22.60 3.41
N HIS A 5 -9.27 21.29 3.48
CA HIS A 5 -8.22 20.30 3.22
C HIS A 5 -7.92 20.39 1.73
N ARG A 6 -7.00 21.29 1.35
CA ARG A 6 -6.43 21.25 0.01
C ARG A 6 -5.68 19.95 -0.12
N GLU A 7 -6.37 18.94 -0.61
CA GLU A 7 -5.77 17.68 -1.00
C GLU A 7 -4.61 17.96 -1.91
N THR A 8 -3.46 17.37 -1.57
CA THR A 8 -2.25 17.61 -2.33
C THR A 8 -2.47 17.08 -3.75
N PRO A 9 -2.08 17.84 -4.79
CA PRO A 9 -2.29 17.39 -6.17
C PRO A 9 -1.73 15.99 -6.39
N PHE A 10 -2.38 15.15 -7.22
CA PHE A 10 -1.92 13.77 -7.43
C PHE A 10 -0.46 13.68 -7.91
N TRP A 11 0.07 14.75 -8.53
CA TRP A 11 1.45 14.89 -8.99
C TRP A 11 2.43 15.52 -8.00
N SER A 12 1.99 16.00 -6.83
CA SER A 12 2.92 16.62 -5.86
C SER A 12 3.74 15.61 -5.08
N ASP A 13 3.32 14.34 -5.07
CA ASP A 13 3.94 13.28 -4.28
C ASP A 13 4.27 12.05 -5.15
N LEU A 14 4.91 12.33 -6.29
CA LEU A 14 5.38 11.30 -7.23
C LEU A 14 6.36 10.35 -6.56
N GLY A 15 7.22 10.83 -5.65
CA GLY A 15 8.15 9.99 -4.91
C GLY A 15 7.42 8.87 -4.17
N GLN A 16 6.43 9.19 -3.34
CA GLN A 16 5.67 8.15 -2.64
C GLN A 16 4.84 7.28 -3.58
N THR A 17 4.37 7.82 -4.69
CA THR A 17 3.61 7.05 -5.70
C THR A 17 4.51 6.03 -6.42
N LEU A 18 5.76 6.39 -6.70
CA LEU A 18 6.77 5.52 -7.29
C LEU A 18 7.27 4.47 -6.28
N LEU A 19 7.35 4.82 -4.99
CA LEU A 19 7.68 3.88 -3.92
C LEU A 19 6.51 2.97 -3.53
N TYR A 20 5.27 3.32 -3.90
CA TYR A 20 4.07 2.60 -3.48
C TYR A 20 4.13 1.10 -3.76
N PRO A 21 4.52 0.61 -4.96
CA PRO A 21 4.56 -0.82 -5.23
C PRO A 21 5.61 -1.58 -4.41
N LEU A 22 6.53 -0.88 -3.75
CA LEU A 22 7.58 -1.45 -2.89
C LEU A 22 7.20 -1.41 -1.40
N ARG A 23 6.07 -0.79 -1.04
CA ARG A 23 5.62 -0.64 0.34
C ARG A 23 4.59 -1.71 0.72
N GLY A 24 4.67 -2.18 1.96
CA GLY A 24 3.68 -3.05 2.59
C GLY A 24 3.28 -4.27 1.75
N ASP A 25 1.98 -4.53 1.72
CA ASP A 25 1.40 -5.72 1.10
C ASP A 25 1.49 -5.70 -0.44
N SER A 26 1.59 -4.51 -1.07
CA SER A 26 1.82 -4.40 -2.51
C SER A 26 3.21 -4.91 -2.91
N GLY A 27 4.23 -4.64 -2.11
CA GLY A 27 5.58 -5.15 -2.36
C GLY A 27 5.64 -6.67 -2.28
N LEU A 28 4.99 -7.25 -1.26
CA LEU A 28 4.91 -8.69 -1.08
C LEU A 28 4.12 -9.37 -2.20
N THR A 29 2.99 -8.77 -2.61
CA THR A 29 2.17 -9.30 -3.71
C THR A 29 2.91 -9.24 -5.04
N LEU A 30 3.57 -8.12 -5.35
CA LEU A 30 4.38 -7.97 -6.56
C LEU A 30 5.55 -8.96 -6.57
N LEU A 31 6.25 -9.11 -5.45
CA LEU A 31 7.34 -10.08 -5.31
C LEU A 31 6.84 -11.51 -5.47
N GLY A 32 5.72 -11.87 -4.83
CA GLY A 32 5.10 -13.18 -4.93
C GLY A 32 4.70 -13.53 -6.36
N LEU A 33 4.03 -12.61 -7.07
CA LEU A 33 3.69 -12.78 -8.48
C LEU A 33 4.93 -12.91 -9.37
N THR A 34 5.98 -12.12 -9.10
CA THR A 34 7.24 -12.18 -9.84
C THR A 34 7.94 -13.52 -9.64
N MET A 35 8.02 -14.01 -8.41
CA MET A 35 8.63 -15.32 -8.11
C MET A 35 7.82 -16.47 -8.70
N ALA A 36 6.49 -16.36 -8.70
CA ALA A 36 5.63 -17.31 -9.41
C ALA A 36 5.89 -17.32 -10.93
N GLY A 37 6.41 -16.21 -11.48
CA GLY A 37 6.89 -16.11 -12.87
C GLY A 37 7.96 -17.14 -13.24
N ILE A 38 8.70 -17.70 -12.26
CA ILE A 38 9.64 -18.82 -12.50
C ILE A 38 8.90 -20.03 -13.05
N LEU A 39 7.67 -20.31 -12.59
CA LEU A 39 6.86 -21.42 -13.12
C LEU A 39 6.44 -21.16 -14.58
N GLY A 40 6.44 -19.89 -15.00
CA GLY A 40 6.23 -19.46 -16.38
C GLY A 40 7.31 -19.92 -17.36
N LEU A 41 8.43 -20.49 -16.90
CA LEU A 41 9.51 -21.01 -17.74
C LEU A 41 9.28 -22.45 -18.18
N LEU A 42 8.27 -23.13 -17.65
CA LEU A 42 7.91 -24.48 -18.07
C LEU A 42 7.50 -24.48 -19.55
N PRO A 43 8.00 -25.41 -20.38
CA PRO A 43 7.60 -25.49 -21.78
C PRO A 43 6.09 -25.78 -21.91
N VAL A 44 5.43 -25.12 -22.85
CA VAL A 44 3.96 -25.17 -23.12
C VAL A 44 3.09 -24.61 -21.98
N LEU A 45 3.26 -25.09 -20.75
CA LEU A 45 2.47 -24.65 -19.59
C LEU A 45 2.82 -23.23 -19.14
N GLY A 46 4.06 -22.80 -19.40
CA GLY A 46 4.57 -21.49 -19.03
C GLY A 46 3.82 -20.33 -19.67
N PHE A 47 3.33 -20.48 -20.90
CA PHE A 47 2.50 -19.45 -21.53
C PHE A 47 1.19 -19.21 -20.75
N VAL A 48 0.51 -20.29 -20.37
CA VAL A 48 -0.74 -20.22 -19.60
C VAL A 48 -0.48 -19.62 -18.22
N ILE A 49 0.61 -20.03 -17.56
CA ILE A 49 1.00 -19.48 -16.25
C ILE A 49 1.30 -17.99 -16.35
N ASN A 50 2.08 -17.54 -17.34
CA ASN A 50 2.37 -16.12 -17.55
C ASN A 50 1.09 -15.31 -17.82
N LEU A 51 0.16 -15.86 -18.59
CA LEU A 51 -1.13 -15.22 -18.85
C LEU A 51 -1.93 -15.07 -17.54
N LEU A 52 -2.01 -16.14 -16.73
CA LEU A 52 -2.69 -16.11 -15.43
C LEU A 52 -2.05 -15.11 -14.46
N LEU A 53 -0.71 -15.06 -14.41
CA LEU A 53 0.03 -14.10 -13.58
C LEU A 53 -0.21 -12.67 -14.04
N THR A 54 -0.27 -12.43 -15.34
CA THR A 54 -0.58 -11.11 -15.91
C THR A 54 -2.00 -10.69 -15.56
N VAL A 55 -2.97 -11.60 -15.68
CA VAL A 55 -4.36 -11.36 -15.26
C VAL A 55 -4.43 -11.06 -13.77
N ALA A 56 -3.73 -11.84 -12.93
CA ALA A 56 -3.69 -11.62 -11.48
C ALA A 56 -3.08 -10.27 -11.11
N LEU A 57 -1.97 -9.90 -11.75
CA LEU A 57 -1.32 -8.60 -11.58
C LEU A 57 -2.27 -7.44 -11.93
N TYR A 58 -3.01 -7.56 -13.04
CA TYR A 58 -3.95 -6.53 -13.44
C TYR A 58 -5.18 -6.50 -12.54
N LYS A 59 -5.74 -7.64 -12.10
CA LYS A 59 -6.82 -7.66 -11.10
C LYS A 59 -6.37 -6.93 -9.82
N TYR A 60 -5.16 -7.22 -9.33
CA TYR A 60 -4.59 -6.53 -8.18
C TYR A 60 -4.40 -5.03 -8.43
N GLY A 61 -3.90 -4.65 -9.61
CA GLY A 61 -3.77 -3.26 -10.00
C GLY A 61 -5.11 -2.52 -9.99
N PHE A 62 -6.20 -3.17 -10.39
CA PHE A 62 -7.54 -2.60 -10.32
C PHE A 62 -8.03 -2.42 -8.89
N GLU A 63 -7.71 -3.35 -7.99
CA GLU A 63 -7.99 -3.20 -6.56
C GLU A 63 -7.24 -1.99 -5.98
N VAL A 64 -5.96 -1.84 -6.35
CA VAL A 64 -5.16 -0.66 -6.01
C VAL A 64 -5.82 0.61 -6.55
N LEU A 65 -6.30 0.60 -7.80
CA LEU A 65 -7.00 1.74 -8.39
C LEU A 65 -8.22 2.15 -7.57
N LYS A 66 -9.10 1.20 -7.22
CA LYS A 66 -10.30 1.47 -6.42
C LYS A 66 -9.96 1.96 -5.00
N ALA A 67 -9.11 1.23 -4.28
CA ALA A 67 -8.67 1.63 -2.94
C ALA A 67 -8.07 3.04 -2.94
N SER A 68 -7.27 3.37 -3.97
CA SER A 68 -6.70 4.71 -4.15
C SER A 68 -7.77 5.77 -4.47
N ALA A 69 -8.82 5.43 -5.20
CA ALA A 69 -9.96 6.30 -5.48
C ALA A 69 -10.80 6.57 -4.22
N ASP A 70 -10.90 5.58 -3.33
CA ASP A 70 -11.56 5.71 -2.04
C ASP A 70 -10.73 6.51 -1.01
N GLY A 71 -9.46 6.78 -1.32
CA GLY A 71 -8.57 7.58 -0.49
C GLY A 71 -7.66 6.75 0.44
N GLU A 72 -7.65 5.43 0.27
CA GLU A 72 -6.81 4.54 1.07
C GLU A 72 -5.32 4.81 0.83
N VAL A 73 -4.58 5.05 1.90
CA VAL A 73 -3.13 5.31 1.82
C VAL A 73 -2.36 4.00 1.74
N GLU A 74 -2.84 2.96 2.41
CA GLU A 74 -2.22 1.65 2.46
C GLU A 74 -2.63 0.77 1.28
N PRO A 75 -1.72 -0.07 0.78
CA PRO A 75 -2.05 -1.00 -0.29
C PRO A 75 -3.03 -2.07 0.18
N PRO A 76 -4.05 -2.40 -0.64
CA PRO A 76 -4.95 -3.49 -0.30
C PRO A 76 -4.16 -4.81 -0.25
N LEU A 77 -4.49 -5.65 0.71
CA LEU A 77 -4.20 -7.07 0.65
C LEU A 77 -4.98 -7.64 -0.54
N MET A 78 -4.33 -8.44 -1.39
CA MET A 78 -5.00 -9.16 -2.48
C MET A 78 -6.16 -9.99 -1.89
N ARG A 79 -7.37 -9.44 -1.92
CA ARG A 79 -8.53 -10.02 -1.25
C ARG A 79 -8.99 -11.19 -2.11
N ARG A 80 -9.10 -12.38 -1.51
CA ARG A 80 -9.73 -13.54 -2.17
C ARG A 80 -11.21 -13.30 -2.53
N ASP A 81 -11.84 -12.28 -1.94
CA ASP A 81 -13.28 -12.04 -2.02
C ASP A 81 -13.67 -10.76 -2.80
N VAL A 82 -12.83 -10.28 -3.74
CA VAL A 82 -13.30 -9.22 -4.66
C VAL A 82 -14.38 -9.81 -5.56
N PRO A 83 -15.56 -9.15 -5.70
CA PRO A 83 -16.58 -9.58 -6.64
C PRO A 83 -15.95 -9.72 -8.03
N ASP A 84 -15.90 -10.95 -8.53
CA ASP A 84 -15.10 -11.33 -9.69
C ASP A 84 -15.39 -10.46 -10.93
N GLY A 85 -16.61 -9.92 -11.05
CA GLY A 85 -17.09 -9.18 -12.22
C GLY A 85 -16.24 -7.97 -12.61
N ALA A 86 -15.79 -7.15 -11.67
CA ALA A 86 -15.11 -5.89 -11.99
C ALA A 86 -13.67 -6.12 -12.49
N GLY A 87 -12.97 -7.10 -11.90
CA GLY A 87 -11.66 -7.53 -12.39
C GLY A 87 -11.73 -8.16 -13.78
N TRP A 88 -12.76 -8.96 -14.07
CA TRP A 88 -12.98 -9.51 -15.41
C TRP A 88 -13.34 -8.44 -16.44
N ALA A 89 -14.11 -7.43 -16.06
CA ALA A 89 -14.43 -6.29 -16.92
C ALA A 89 -13.16 -5.55 -17.34
N GLN A 90 -12.18 -5.39 -16.44
CA GLN A 90 -10.90 -4.78 -16.79
C GLN A 90 -10.12 -5.61 -17.82
N ILE A 91 -10.11 -6.94 -17.66
CA ILE A 91 -9.47 -7.82 -18.65
C ILE A 91 -10.16 -7.70 -20.01
N GLY A 92 -11.50 -7.66 -20.03
CA GLY A 92 -12.26 -7.39 -21.25
C GLY A 92 -11.92 -6.05 -21.90
N LEU A 93 -11.75 -4.99 -21.09
CA LEU A 93 -11.35 -3.67 -21.56
C LEU A 93 -9.96 -3.68 -22.22
N GLN A 94 -8.99 -4.36 -21.60
CA GLN A 94 -7.64 -4.51 -22.17
C GLN A 94 -7.68 -5.24 -23.50
N PHE A 95 -8.43 -6.35 -23.59
CA PHE A 95 -8.59 -7.07 -24.86
C PHE A 95 -9.24 -6.21 -25.93
N LEU A 96 -10.24 -5.39 -25.58
CA LEU A 96 -10.88 -4.49 -26.54
C LEU A 96 -9.90 -3.43 -27.08
N PHE A 97 -9.12 -2.79 -26.21
CA PHE A 97 -8.11 -1.80 -26.62
C PHE A 97 -7.00 -2.45 -27.45
N ALA A 98 -6.54 -3.64 -27.06
CA ALA A 98 -5.56 -4.41 -27.84
C ALA A 98 -6.10 -4.79 -29.22
N PHE A 99 -7.35 -5.27 -29.29
CA PHE A 99 -8.03 -5.57 -30.55
C PHE A 99 -8.15 -4.33 -31.43
N ALA A 100 -8.56 -3.19 -30.86
CA ALA A 100 -8.66 -1.93 -31.59
C ALA A 100 -7.30 -1.52 -32.16
N ALA A 101 -6.22 -1.61 -31.38
CA ALA A 101 -4.85 -1.32 -31.82
C ALA A 101 -4.40 -2.21 -32.99
N VAL A 102 -4.71 -3.51 -32.95
CA VAL A 102 -4.39 -4.46 -34.02
C VAL A 102 -5.26 -4.21 -35.26
N ALA A 103 -6.56 -3.98 -35.10
CA ALA A 103 -7.45 -3.63 -36.22
C ALA A 103 -6.99 -2.34 -36.91
N GLY A 104 -6.60 -1.33 -36.13
CA GLY A 104 -6.00 -0.11 -36.66
C GLY A 104 -4.74 -0.38 -37.47
N PHE A 105 -3.87 -1.27 -37.00
CA PHE A 105 -2.64 -1.65 -37.72
C PHE A 105 -2.94 -2.30 -39.08
N LEU A 106 -4.00 -3.10 -39.16
CA LEU A 106 -4.39 -3.81 -40.39
C LEU A 106 -5.09 -2.91 -41.41
N HIS A 107 -5.76 -1.84 -40.96
CA HIS A 107 -6.63 -1.02 -41.82
C HIS A 107 -6.13 0.40 -42.08
N LEU A 108 -5.22 0.93 -41.26
CA LEU A 108 -4.70 2.30 -41.40
C LEU A 108 -3.27 2.30 -41.94
N PRO A 109 -2.87 3.31 -42.73
CA PRO A 109 -1.48 3.52 -43.05
C PRO A 109 -0.67 3.81 -41.78
N PHE A 110 0.61 3.44 -41.78
CA PHE A 110 1.48 3.46 -40.59
C PHE A 110 1.41 4.75 -39.76
N VAL A 111 1.45 5.93 -40.41
CA VAL A 111 1.38 7.22 -39.71
C VAL A 111 0.03 7.43 -39.02
N LEU A 112 -1.09 7.09 -39.67
CA LEU A 112 -2.42 7.19 -39.06
C LEU A 112 -2.60 6.16 -37.94
N TRP A 113 -2.02 4.97 -38.09
CA TRP A 113 -2.00 3.98 -37.02
C TRP A 113 -1.25 4.47 -35.78
N LEU A 114 -0.09 5.14 -35.94
CA LEU A 114 0.64 5.73 -34.81
C LEU A 114 -0.18 6.80 -34.08
N LEU A 115 -0.88 7.67 -34.83
CA LEU A 115 -1.78 8.66 -34.25
C LEU A 115 -2.96 8.00 -33.52
N PHE A 116 -3.51 6.93 -34.09
CA PHE A 116 -4.57 6.14 -33.47
C PHE A 116 -4.11 5.44 -32.19
N LEU A 117 -2.89 4.89 -32.16
CA LEU A 117 -2.29 4.33 -30.95
C LEU A 117 -2.10 5.38 -29.87
N LEU A 118 -1.61 6.57 -30.22
CA LEU A 118 -1.46 7.67 -29.27
C LEU A 118 -2.82 8.06 -28.68
N LEU A 119 -3.86 8.12 -29.50
CA LEU A 119 -5.23 8.37 -29.03
C LEU A 119 -5.69 7.28 -28.06
N LEU A 120 -5.52 6.00 -28.40
CA LEU A 120 -5.87 4.90 -27.50
C LEU A 120 -5.09 4.96 -26.18
N ALA A 121 -3.80 5.26 -26.23
CA ALA A 121 -2.95 5.38 -25.04
C ALA A 121 -3.41 6.50 -24.10
N VAL A 122 -3.86 7.64 -24.66
CA VAL A 122 -4.43 8.75 -23.88
C VAL A 122 -5.81 8.37 -23.33
N MET A 123 -6.67 7.72 -24.12
CA MET A 123 -8.03 7.35 -23.69
C MET A 123 -8.06 6.19 -22.68
N PHE A 124 -7.06 5.31 -22.70
CA PHE A 124 -7.04 4.11 -21.85
C PHE A 124 -7.11 4.41 -20.34
N PRO A 125 -6.34 5.36 -19.79
CA PRO A 125 -6.54 5.81 -18.40
C PRO A 125 -7.97 6.24 -18.07
N ALA A 126 -8.62 7.01 -18.95
CA ALA A 126 -10.00 7.43 -18.72
C ALA A 126 -10.97 6.25 -18.71
N ALA A 127 -10.75 5.26 -19.59
CA ALA A 127 -11.56 4.05 -19.63
C ALA A 127 -11.42 3.22 -18.34
N LEU A 128 -10.19 3.08 -17.82
CA LEU A 128 -9.94 2.40 -16.55
C LEU A 128 -10.55 3.14 -15.36
N MET A 129 -10.41 4.47 -15.33
CA MET A 129 -11.02 5.29 -14.28
C MET A 129 -12.54 5.15 -14.31
N LEU A 130 -13.17 5.29 -15.48
CA LEU A 130 -14.60 5.16 -15.62
C LEU A 130 -15.10 3.75 -15.28
N LEU A 131 -14.33 2.72 -15.61
CA LEU A 131 -14.61 1.35 -15.20
C LEU A 131 -14.55 1.19 -13.67
N ALA A 132 -13.57 1.80 -13.01
CA ALA A 132 -13.46 1.77 -11.55
C ALA A 132 -14.65 2.47 -10.87
N MET A 133 -15.17 3.53 -11.49
CA MET A 133 -16.22 4.36 -10.91
C MET A 133 -17.63 3.86 -11.19
N THR A 134 -17.85 3.20 -12.34
CA THR A 134 -19.19 2.76 -12.78
C THR A 134 -19.35 1.24 -12.77
N GLU A 135 -18.26 0.48 -12.62
CA GLU A 135 -18.20 -0.98 -12.73
C GLU A 135 -18.78 -1.55 -14.04
N SER A 136 -18.97 -0.69 -15.06
CA SER A 136 -19.62 -1.02 -16.30
C SER A 136 -18.65 -0.92 -17.47
N LEU A 137 -18.38 -2.07 -18.12
CA LEU A 137 -17.54 -2.11 -19.32
C LEU A 137 -18.13 -1.26 -20.46
N PHE A 138 -19.46 -1.24 -20.60
CA PHE A 138 -20.13 -0.47 -21.65
C PHE A 138 -19.98 1.03 -21.46
N GLU A 139 -20.00 1.51 -20.21
CA GLU A 139 -19.73 2.91 -19.92
C GLU A 139 -18.25 3.24 -20.14
N ALA A 140 -17.35 2.37 -19.68
CA ALA A 140 -15.90 2.53 -19.81
C ALA A 140 -15.40 2.71 -21.25
N VAL A 141 -16.13 2.19 -22.25
CA VAL A 141 -15.77 2.28 -23.67
C VAL A 141 -16.61 3.32 -24.43
N ASN A 142 -17.56 3.97 -23.76
CA ASN A 142 -18.41 4.97 -24.38
C ASN A 142 -17.61 6.27 -24.63
N PRO A 143 -17.40 6.68 -25.89
CA PRO A 143 -16.58 7.85 -26.21
C PRO A 143 -17.12 9.15 -25.59
N ALA A 144 -18.44 9.28 -25.44
CA ALA A 144 -19.03 10.47 -24.80
C ALA A 144 -18.63 10.56 -23.32
N ARG A 145 -18.63 9.42 -22.61
CA ARG A 145 -18.23 9.34 -21.20
C ARG A 145 -16.71 9.52 -21.04
N LEU A 146 -15.91 9.00 -21.96
CA LEU A 146 -14.46 9.23 -21.97
C LEU A 146 -14.11 10.72 -22.14
N ILE A 147 -14.83 11.41 -23.03
CA ILE A 147 -14.67 12.87 -23.22
C ILE A 147 -15.13 13.62 -21.96
N GLU A 148 -16.20 13.16 -21.31
CA GLU A 148 -16.69 13.73 -20.04
C GLU A 148 -15.61 13.66 -18.94
N VAL A 149 -14.84 12.57 -18.84
CA VAL A 149 -13.71 12.46 -17.90
C VAL A 149 -12.68 13.56 -18.13
N TRP A 150 -12.30 13.77 -19.39
CA TRP A 150 -11.37 14.84 -19.73
C TRP A 150 -11.94 16.23 -19.43
N GLN A 151 -13.22 16.47 -19.72
CA GLN A 151 -13.87 17.76 -19.45
C GLN A 151 -13.99 18.06 -17.95
N ARG A 152 -14.34 17.06 -17.14
CA ARG A 152 -14.49 17.20 -15.67
C ARG A 152 -13.14 17.44 -14.98
N MET A 153 -12.05 16.86 -15.47
CA MET A 153 -10.70 17.08 -14.92
C MET A 153 -9.98 18.31 -15.51
N GLY A 154 -10.16 18.58 -16.80
CA GLY A 154 -9.45 19.62 -17.55
C GLY A 154 -8.00 19.27 -17.89
N ALA A 155 -7.11 20.27 -17.90
CA ALA A 155 -5.69 20.11 -18.25
C ALA A 155 -4.91 19.08 -17.39
N PRO A 156 -5.20 18.90 -16.08
CA PRO A 156 -4.57 17.88 -15.25
C PRO A 156 -4.73 16.44 -15.76
N TYR A 157 -5.78 16.14 -16.53
CA TYR A 157 -5.89 14.84 -17.20
C TYR A 157 -4.78 14.60 -18.22
N LEU A 158 -4.38 15.62 -18.99
CA LEU A 158 -3.27 15.48 -19.93
C LEU A 158 -1.95 15.24 -19.20
N LEU A 159 -1.74 15.89 -18.05
CA LEU A 159 -0.59 15.62 -17.20
C LEU A 159 -0.59 14.16 -16.71
N LEU A 160 -1.74 13.65 -16.25
CA LEU A 160 -1.90 12.26 -15.86
C LEU A 160 -1.56 11.30 -17.01
N ALA A 161 -2.12 11.53 -18.20
CA ALA A 161 -1.87 10.71 -19.37
C ALA A 161 -0.39 10.72 -19.79
N VAL A 162 0.27 11.89 -19.75
CA VAL A 162 1.71 12.01 -20.04
C VAL A 162 2.56 11.28 -19.00
N LEU A 163 2.23 11.38 -17.71
CA LEU A 163 2.97 10.69 -16.64
C LEU A 163 2.84 9.16 -16.80
N ILE A 164 1.63 8.66 -17.06
CA ILE A 164 1.41 7.23 -17.32
C ILE A 164 2.18 6.81 -18.57
N LEU A 165 2.07 7.57 -19.68
CA LEU A 165 2.78 7.27 -20.92
C LEU A 165 4.30 7.22 -20.71
N LEU A 166 4.86 8.15 -19.93
CA LEU A 166 6.28 8.17 -19.60
C LEU A 166 6.68 6.92 -18.80
N VAL A 167 5.88 6.52 -17.80
CA VAL A 167 6.11 5.29 -17.03
C VAL A 167 6.09 4.07 -17.95
N ARG A 168 5.10 3.96 -18.84
CA ARG A 168 4.98 2.85 -19.81
C ARG A 168 6.12 2.86 -20.83
N LEU A 169 6.59 4.03 -21.26
CA LEU A 169 7.71 4.16 -22.18
C LEU A 169 9.02 3.74 -21.52
N CYS A 170 9.26 4.17 -20.27
CA CYS A 170 10.42 3.75 -19.50
C CYS A 170 10.45 2.23 -19.30
N GLU A 171 9.31 1.61 -18.96
CA GLU A 171 9.17 0.15 -18.89
C GLU A 171 9.52 -0.52 -20.22
N LEU A 172 8.96 -0.04 -21.33
CA LEU A 172 9.23 -0.61 -22.66
C LEU A 172 10.71 -0.54 -23.02
N LEU A 173 11.33 0.63 -22.86
CA LEU A 173 12.76 0.82 -23.14
C LEU A 173 13.61 -0.09 -22.25
N PHE A 174 13.27 -0.19 -20.97
CA PHE A 174 13.96 -1.06 -20.04
C PHE A 174 13.84 -2.54 -20.42
N GLN A 175 12.65 -3.01 -20.81
CA GLN A 175 12.43 -4.39 -21.27
C GLN A 175 13.25 -4.71 -22.53
N LEU A 176 13.28 -3.79 -23.51
CA LEU A 176 14.10 -3.96 -24.72
C LEU A 176 15.59 -4.06 -24.39
N THR A 177 16.05 -3.31 -23.39
CA THR A 177 17.47 -3.28 -22.98
C THR A 177 17.84 -4.53 -22.19
N ILE A 178 17.03 -4.93 -21.21
CA ILE A 178 17.28 -6.12 -20.38
C ILE A 178 17.22 -7.40 -21.19
N GLY A 179 16.28 -7.51 -22.13
CA GLY A 179 16.16 -8.68 -23.00
C GLY A 179 17.43 -8.93 -23.82
N ALA A 180 18.22 -7.89 -24.10
CA ALA A 180 19.48 -7.99 -24.82
C ALA A 180 20.70 -8.27 -23.91
N LEU A 181 20.69 -7.83 -22.65
CA LEU A 181 21.85 -7.87 -21.75
C LEU A 181 21.86 -9.05 -20.78
N MET A 182 20.70 -9.57 -20.39
CA MET A 182 20.57 -10.54 -19.30
C MET A 182 20.26 -11.96 -19.79
N PRO A 183 20.64 -13.00 -19.03
CA PRO A 183 20.17 -14.36 -19.27
C PRO A 183 18.63 -14.41 -19.28
N PRO A 184 18.00 -15.26 -20.10
CA PRO A 184 16.54 -15.27 -20.29
C PRO A 184 15.73 -15.36 -18.99
N LEU A 185 16.19 -16.19 -18.03
CA LEU A 185 15.58 -16.32 -16.71
C LEU A 185 15.55 -14.99 -15.96
N VAL A 186 16.72 -14.35 -15.81
CA VAL A 186 16.86 -13.09 -15.07
C VAL A 186 16.10 -11.98 -15.79
N GLY A 187 16.21 -11.91 -17.11
CA GLY A 187 15.51 -10.91 -17.91
C GLY A 187 13.99 -11.01 -17.77
N THR A 188 13.44 -12.23 -17.76
CA THR A 188 12.00 -12.46 -17.58
C THR A 188 11.51 -12.02 -16.20
N LEU A 189 12.21 -12.40 -15.13
CA LEU A 189 11.81 -12.03 -13.76
C LEU A 189 11.90 -10.52 -13.53
N VAL A 190 13.00 -9.90 -13.94
CA VAL A 190 13.18 -8.45 -13.78
C VAL A 190 12.18 -7.70 -14.67
N GLY A 191 11.93 -8.19 -15.89
CA GLY A 191 10.92 -7.64 -16.79
C GLY A 191 9.51 -7.69 -16.20
N PHE A 192 9.12 -8.82 -15.61
CA PHE A 192 7.82 -8.98 -14.94
C PHE A 192 7.69 -8.06 -13.72
N PHE A 193 8.74 -7.98 -12.89
CA PHE A 193 8.77 -7.10 -11.72
C PHE A 193 8.59 -5.63 -12.13
N ILE A 194 9.35 -5.16 -13.12
CA ILE A 194 9.31 -3.78 -13.59
C ILE A 194 7.99 -3.47 -14.28
N GLY A 195 7.44 -4.41 -15.07
CA GLY A 195 6.13 -4.28 -15.68
C GLY A 195 5.02 -4.18 -14.64
N GLY A 196 5.07 -5.01 -13.60
CA GLY A 196 4.13 -4.96 -12.47
C GLY A 196 4.25 -3.68 -11.66
N TRP A 197 5.47 -3.24 -11.36
CA TRP A 197 5.72 -1.95 -10.72
C TRP A 197 5.12 -0.80 -11.54
N ALA A 198 5.38 -0.75 -12.85
CA ALA A 198 4.89 0.31 -13.74
C ALA A 198 3.35 0.31 -13.84
N ALA A 199 2.74 -0.87 -13.87
CA ALA A 199 1.29 -1.01 -13.82
C ALA A 199 0.73 -0.46 -12.51
N LEU A 200 1.27 -0.88 -11.36
CA LEU A 200 0.80 -0.45 -10.03
C LEU A 200 0.95 1.07 -9.80
N VAL A 201 2.06 1.66 -10.24
CA VAL A 201 2.23 3.13 -10.23
C VAL A 201 1.15 3.80 -11.05
N SER A 202 0.85 3.29 -12.25
CA SER A 202 -0.17 3.85 -13.12
C SER A 202 -1.56 3.78 -12.48
N TYR A 203 -1.94 2.63 -11.91
CA TYR A 203 -3.19 2.46 -11.18
C TYR A 203 -3.29 3.37 -9.96
N ARG A 204 -2.22 3.51 -9.18
CA ARG A 204 -2.16 4.42 -8.03
C ARG A 204 -2.36 5.88 -8.46
N LEU A 205 -1.72 6.31 -9.55
CA LEU A 205 -1.89 7.67 -10.10
C LEU A 205 -3.34 7.92 -10.53
N MET A 206 -3.93 6.97 -11.26
CA MET A 206 -5.33 7.08 -11.70
C MET A 206 -6.29 7.16 -10.51
N GLY A 207 -6.12 6.33 -9.48
CA GLY A 207 -7.03 6.34 -8.33
C GLY A 207 -6.89 7.59 -7.48
N ARG A 208 -5.66 8.06 -7.24
CA ARG A 208 -5.44 9.37 -6.60
C ARG A 208 -6.09 10.51 -7.39
N ALA A 209 -6.06 10.44 -8.72
CA ALA A 209 -6.73 11.43 -9.56
C ALA A 209 -8.26 11.34 -9.45
N ILE A 210 -8.84 10.15 -9.38
CA ILE A 210 -10.28 9.99 -9.09
C ILE A 210 -10.61 10.61 -7.73
N HIS A 211 -9.85 10.28 -6.69
CA HIS A 211 -10.09 10.78 -5.33
C HIS A 211 -10.03 12.32 -5.27
N GLN A 212 -9.01 12.93 -5.87
CA GLN A 212 -8.84 14.37 -5.89
C GLN A 212 -9.97 15.10 -6.64
N TYR A 213 -10.48 14.50 -7.72
CA TYR A 213 -11.55 15.07 -8.54
C TYR A 213 -12.93 14.46 -8.23
N ARG A 214 -13.09 13.81 -7.07
CA ARG A 214 -14.31 13.06 -6.73
C ARG A 214 -15.58 13.90 -6.80
N ASP A 215 -15.51 15.16 -6.35
CA ASP A 215 -16.64 16.09 -6.38
C ASP A 215 -17.05 16.43 -7.82
N ASN A 216 -16.06 16.57 -8.73
CA ASN A 216 -16.33 16.81 -10.14
C ASN A 216 -16.95 15.57 -10.81
N PHE A 217 -16.77 14.39 -10.24
CA PHE A 217 -17.24 13.12 -10.77
C PHE A 217 -18.50 12.59 -10.09
N ASP A 218 -19.03 13.29 -9.08
CA ASP A 218 -20.08 12.79 -8.21
C ASP A 218 -19.71 11.42 -7.57
N TYR A 219 -18.40 11.17 -7.39
CA TYR A 219 -17.89 9.92 -6.85
C TYR A 219 -17.92 9.96 -5.32
N VAL A 220 -18.58 8.99 -4.72
CA VAL A 220 -18.63 8.82 -3.27
C VAL A 220 -17.68 7.69 -2.91
N PRO A 221 -16.56 7.98 -2.19
CA PRO A 221 -15.68 6.95 -1.68
C PRO A 221 -16.45 5.90 -0.90
N GLU A 222 -16.18 4.63 -1.17
CA GLU A 222 -16.66 3.59 -0.27
C GLU A 222 -16.01 3.80 1.11
N PRO A 223 -16.77 3.66 2.22
CA PRO A 223 -16.18 3.72 3.54
C PRO A 223 -15.08 2.67 3.61
N PRO A 224 -13.95 2.96 4.29
CA PRO A 224 -12.85 2.00 4.43
C PRO A 224 -13.43 0.65 4.79
N THR A 225 -13.30 -0.33 3.88
CA THR A 225 -13.62 -1.70 4.28
C THR A 225 -12.64 -1.99 5.39
N THR A 226 -13.13 -2.08 6.63
CA THR A 226 -12.35 -2.45 7.81
C THR A 226 -11.39 -3.53 7.33
N PRO A 227 -10.07 -3.26 7.28
CA PRO A 227 -9.15 -4.17 6.62
C PRO A 227 -9.41 -5.52 7.26
N LEU A 228 -9.79 -6.51 6.45
CA LEU A 228 -9.83 -7.90 6.91
C LEU A 228 -8.48 -8.10 7.56
N SER A 229 -8.50 -8.18 8.89
CA SER A 229 -7.35 -7.90 9.71
C SER A 229 -6.18 -8.67 9.10
N ARG A 230 -5.06 -7.97 8.85
CA ARG A 230 -3.76 -8.65 8.73
C ARG A 230 -3.78 -9.77 9.77
N PRO A 231 -3.30 -11.01 9.49
CA PRO A 231 -3.15 -12.00 10.55
C PRO A 231 -2.43 -11.28 11.68
N ARG A 232 -3.16 -10.98 12.76
CA ARG A 232 -2.68 -10.03 13.76
C ARG A 232 -1.53 -10.75 14.41
N LEU A 233 -0.31 -10.39 14.00
CA LEU A 233 0.92 -10.99 14.51
C LEU A 233 0.96 -10.84 16.05
N ASP A 234 0.30 -9.79 16.55
CA ASP A 234 0.11 -9.52 17.95
C ASP A 234 -1.37 -9.66 18.36
N PRO A 235 -1.72 -10.48 19.37
CA PRO A 235 -3.08 -10.60 19.87
C PRO A 235 -3.68 -9.28 20.39
N ASP A 236 -2.85 -8.29 20.72
CA ASP A 236 -3.27 -6.98 21.23
C ASP A 236 -3.30 -5.87 20.17
N GLN A 237 -3.11 -6.19 18.89
CA GLN A 237 -3.01 -5.19 17.81
C GLN A 237 -4.24 -4.25 17.75
N ASP A 238 -5.45 -4.76 18.00
CA ASP A 238 -6.68 -3.94 18.01
C ASP A 238 -6.63 -2.79 19.01
N ARG A 239 -5.97 -3.03 20.15
CA ARG A 239 -5.85 -2.04 21.21
C ARG A 239 -4.77 -1.01 20.91
N ILE A 240 -3.73 -1.42 20.18
CA ILE A 240 -2.73 -0.50 19.65
C ILE A 240 -3.36 0.41 18.60
N ASP A 241 -4.13 -0.14 17.66
CA ASP A 241 -4.80 0.62 16.60
C ASP A 241 -5.83 1.61 17.18
N GLU A 242 -6.63 1.17 18.17
CA GLU A 242 -7.55 2.03 18.91
C GLU A 242 -6.81 3.21 19.57
N ALA A 243 -5.70 2.92 20.23
CA ALA A 243 -4.91 3.96 20.89
C ALA A 243 -4.20 4.89 19.90
N GLU A 244 -3.79 4.41 18.72
CA GLU A 244 -3.24 5.23 17.63
C GLU A 244 -4.29 6.21 17.07
N ALA A 245 -5.54 5.76 16.89
CA ALA A 245 -6.64 6.63 16.50
C ALA A 245 -6.91 7.72 17.56
N VAL A 246 -6.81 7.38 18.85
CA VAL A 246 -6.93 8.33 19.95
C VAL A 246 -5.75 9.31 19.99
N HIS A 247 -4.52 8.86 19.70
CA HIS A 247 -3.33 9.73 19.60
C HIS A 247 -3.56 10.82 18.56
N ALA A 248 -4.04 10.46 17.37
CA ALA A 248 -4.28 11.40 16.28
C ALA A 248 -5.32 12.48 16.64
N GLN A 249 -6.33 12.14 17.44
CA GLN A 249 -7.43 13.05 17.79
C GLN A 249 -7.17 13.85 19.07
N ARG A 250 -6.53 13.24 20.07
CA ARG A 250 -6.49 13.72 21.46
C ARG A 250 -5.08 13.78 22.04
N GLY A 251 -4.06 13.36 21.28
CA GLY A 251 -2.65 13.41 21.65
C GLY A 251 -2.15 12.23 22.48
N ALA A 252 -0.83 12.21 22.71
CA ALA A 252 -0.11 11.09 23.32
C ALA A 252 -0.58 10.71 24.73
N ALA A 253 -0.94 11.69 25.56
CA ALA A 253 -1.42 11.41 26.92
C ALA A 253 -2.75 10.61 26.92
N ALA A 254 -3.65 10.90 25.99
CA ALA A 254 -4.93 10.19 25.88
C ALA A 254 -4.72 8.76 25.35
N ALA A 255 -3.84 8.59 24.35
CA ALA A 255 -3.48 7.29 23.81
C ALA A 255 -2.80 6.39 24.85
N ALA A 256 -1.90 6.97 25.66
CA ALA A 256 -1.26 6.26 26.76
C ALA A 256 -2.27 5.75 27.79
N GLN A 257 -3.34 6.50 28.08
CA GLN A 257 -4.39 6.05 29.00
C GLN A 257 -5.14 4.80 28.51
N VAL A 258 -5.41 4.72 27.20
CA VAL A 258 -6.06 3.54 26.58
C VAL A 258 -5.20 2.29 26.79
N LEU A 259 -3.90 2.38 26.49
CA LEU A 259 -2.99 1.24 26.71
C LEU A 259 -2.78 0.93 28.20
N ALA A 260 -2.78 1.95 29.07
CA ALA A 260 -2.66 1.75 30.52
C ALA A 260 -3.87 1.01 31.12
N GLU A 261 -5.06 1.18 30.55
CA GLU A 261 -6.24 0.42 30.92
C GLU A 261 -6.11 -1.04 30.47
N HIS A 262 -5.76 -1.27 29.20
CA HIS A 262 -5.55 -2.62 28.67
C HIS A 262 -4.47 -3.41 29.44
N LEU A 263 -3.33 -2.76 29.73
CA LEU A 263 -2.24 -3.35 30.52
C LEU A 263 -2.68 -3.77 31.94
N ARG A 264 -3.60 -3.03 32.56
CA ARG A 264 -4.13 -3.36 33.91
C ARG A 264 -5.13 -4.51 33.88
N GLU A 265 -5.91 -4.63 32.81
CA GLU A 265 -6.98 -5.63 32.73
C GLU A 265 -6.48 -7.03 32.35
N ARG A 266 -5.56 -7.12 31.39
CA ARG A 266 -5.16 -8.40 30.79
C ARG A 266 -3.66 -8.69 30.85
N GLY A 267 -2.86 -7.70 31.23
CA GLY A 267 -1.47 -7.66 30.77
C GLY A 267 -1.42 -7.40 29.26
N GLY A 268 -0.29 -6.94 28.76
CA GLY A 268 -0.12 -6.63 27.34
C GLY A 268 1.03 -7.40 26.75
N THR A 269 1.01 -7.55 25.43
CA THR A 269 2.19 -7.99 24.70
C THR A 269 3.31 -6.96 24.78
N ASP A 270 4.50 -7.39 24.37
CA ASP A 270 5.68 -6.52 24.33
C ASP A 270 5.46 -5.25 23.49
N ALA A 271 4.71 -5.39 22.38
CA ALA A 271 4.37 -4.27 21.52
C ALA A 271 3.54 -3.20 22.26
N VAL A 272 2.57 -3.62 23.09
CA VAL A 272 1.78 -2.72 23.93
C VAL A 272 2.68 -1.99 24.94
N HIS A 273 3.57 -2.71 25.62
CA HIS A 273 4.51 -2.13 26.58
C HIS A 273 5.42 -1.08 25.94
N LEU A 274 5.99 -1.37 24.78
CA LEU A 274 6.87 -0.46 24.06
C LEU A 274 6.12 0.78 23.57
N ARG A 275 4.91 0.62 23.00
CA ARG A 275 4.09 1.76 22.55
C ARG A 275 3.63 2.64 23.70
N TYR A 276 3.19 2.02 24.79
CA TYR A 276 2.80 2.77 25.98
C TYR A 276 3.96 3.64 26.48
N ARG A 277 5.17 3.07 26.63
CA ARG A 277 6.36 3.84 27.04
C ARG A 277 6.71 4.95 26.05
N GLN A 278 6.59 4.71 24.74
CA GLN A 278 6.85 5.74 23.74
C GLN A 278 5.94 6.96 23.92
N TRP A 279 4.65 6.77 24.10
CA TRP A 279 3.72 7.88 24.30
C TRP A 279 3.86 8.55 25.66
N LEU A 280 4.27 7.83 26.70
CA LEU A 280 4.65 8.48 27.97
C LEU A 280 5.87 9.39 27.81
N ARG A 281 6.87 9.01 26.99
CA ARG A 281 8.01 9.89 26.67
C ARG A 281 7.58 11.12 25.88
N GLU A 282 6.69 10.94 24.90
CA GLU A 282 6.13 12.04 24.12
C GLU A 282 5.30 13.00 24.98
N ALA A 283 4.59 12.49 25.98
CA ALA A 283 3.85 13.27 26.98
C ALA A 283 4.72 13.84 28.12
N ASP A 284 6.03 13.55 28.15
CA ASP A 284 6.99 13.85 29.23
C ASP A 284 6.51 13.39 30.64
N ASP A 285 5.74 12.30 30.70
CA ASP A 285 5.26 11.72 31.97
C ASP A 285 6.30 10.75 32.57
N ARG A 286 7.31 11.35 33.19
CA ARG A 286 8.43 10.62 33.82
C ARG A 286 8.00 9.76 34.99
N ALA A 287 7.00 10.19 35.74
CA ALA A 287 6.50 9.44 36.89
C ALA A 287 5.87 8.12 36.43
N ALA A 288 5.03 8.18 35.39
CA ALA A 288 4.44 6.98 34.79
C ALA A 288 5.50 6.07 34.14
N LEU A 289 6.54 6.62 33.52
CA LEU A 289 7.64 5.82 32.93
C LEU A 289 8.39 4.99 33.98
N LEU A 290 8.67 5.58 35.15
CA LEU A 290 9.35 4.88 36.25
C LEU A 290 8.43 3.84 36.89
N ALA A 291 7.16 4.19 37.13
CA ALA A 291 6.18 3.25 37.67
C ALA A 291 5.97 2.05 36.75
N HIS A 292 5.85 2.28 35.45
CA HIS A 292 5.74 1.20 34.47
C HIS A 292 7.04 0.40 34.35
N GLY A 293 8.20 1.05 34.51
CA GLY A 293 9.51 0.39 34.52
C GLY A 293 9.59 -0.71 35.58
N GLN A 294 9.07 -0.47 36.79
CA GLN A 294 9.00 -1.49 37.85
C GLN A 294 8.18 -2.71 37.43
N GLN A 295 7.03 -2.49 36.79
CA GLN A 295 6.14 -3.57 36.37
C GLN A 295 6.72 -4.35 35.20
N TYR A 296 7.27 -3.65 34.21
CA TYR A 296 7.74 -4.26 32.97
C TYR A 296 9.08 -4.99 33.14
N LEU A 297 9.93 -4.58 34.09
CA LEU A 297 11.11 -5.36 34.49
C LEU A 297 10.73 -6.78 34.93
N ASN A 298 9.69 -6.90 35.76
CA ASN A 298 9.20 -8.21 36.22
C ASN A 298 8.71 -9.07 35.04
N VAL A 299 8.01 -8.45 34.08
CA VAL A 299 7.52 -9.14 32.87
C VAL A 299 8.68 -9.61 31.99
N LEU A 300 9.72 -8.79 31.81
CA LEU A 300 10.87 -9.15 30.98
C LEU A 300 11.67 -10.30 31.60
N LEU A 301 11.91 -10.28 32.91
CA LEU A 301 12.62 -11.36 33.60
C LEU A 301 11.80 -12.66 33.63
N ALA A 302 10.49 -12.57 33.88
CA ALA A 302 9.61 -13.75 33.84
C ALA A 302 9.57 -14.43 32.47
N ASN A 303 9.91 -13.71 31.40
CA ASN A 303 10.01 -14.24 30.04
C ASN A 303 11.48 -14.52 29.61
N GLU A 304 12.41 -14.64 30.56
CA GLU A 304 13.84 -14.93 30.32
C GLU A 304 14.58 -13.88 29.46
N ARG A 305 14.06 -12.65 29.36
CA ARG A 305 14.64 -11.54 28.56
C ARG A 305 15.52 -10.63 29.40
N SER A 306 16.49 -11.21 30.08
CA SER A 306 17.36 -10.53 31.04
C SER A 306 18.17 -9.38 30.46
N ALA A 307 18.71 -9.51 29.24
CA ALA A 307 19.46 -8.45 28.57
C ALA A 307 18.62 -7.18 28.30
N GLU A 308 17.33 -7.35 28.00
CA GLU A 308 16.40 -6.24 27.77
C GLU A 308 15.94 -5.61 29.08
N ALA A 309 15.77 -6.43 30.12
CA ALA A 309 15.50 -5.96 31.46
C ALA A 309 16.66 -5.07 31.99
N VAL A 310 17.92 -5.45 31.76
CA VAL A 310 19.09 -4.60 32.10
C VAL A 310 19.05 -3.26 31.36
N LYS A 311 18.73 -3.24 30.06
CA LYS A 311 18.59 -1.99 29.31
C LYS A 311 17.48 -1.09 29.86
N LEU A 312 16.33 -1.68 30.19
CA LEU A 312 15.21 -0.95 30.78
C LEU A 312 15.56 -0.39 32.16
N LEU A 313 16.33 -1.14 32.97
CA LEU A 313 16.83 -0.68 34.26
C LEU A 313 17.74 0.53 34.10
N LEU A 314 18.70 0.46 33.17
CA LEU A 314 19.61 1.57 32.88
C LEU A 314 18.82 2.81 32.42
N GLU A 315 17.82 2.64 31.54
CA GLU A 315 16.94 3.74 31.15
C GLU A 315 16.24 4.38 32.37
N CYS A 316 15.68 3.56 33.27
CA CYS A 316 15.02 4.08 34.47
C CYS A 316 16.01 4.81 35.40
N GLN A 317 17.26 4.34 35.52
CA GLN A 317 18.30 5.00 36.31
C GLN A 317 18.80 6.31 35.68
N THR A 318 18.75 6.44 34.35
CA THR A 318 19.03 7.72 33.68
C THR A 318 17.93 8.75 33.93
N LEU A 319 16.69 8.30 34.13
CA LEU A 319 15.55 9.16 34.46
C LEU A 319 15.50 9.54 35.95
N ASP A 320 15.80 8.60 36.85
CA ASP A 320 16.00 8.83 38.29
C ASP A 320 17.16 7.97 38.80
N SER A 321 18.26 8.62 39.22
CA SER A 321 19.45 7.94 39.72
C SER A 321 19.23 7.13 41.00
N ARG A 322 18.07 7.30 41.67
CA ARG A 322 17.67 6.52 42.86
C ARG A 322 16.77 5.34 42.51
N PHE A 323 16.44 5.13 41.24
CA PHE A 323 15.58 4.02 40.82
C PHE A 323 16.24 2.66 41.14
N GLN A 324 15.52 1.83 41.88
CA GLN A 324 15.92 0.45 42.22
C GLN A 324 14.77 -0.52 41.95
N PRO A 325 15.00 -1.70 41.35
CA PRO A 325 13.96 -2.71 41.16
C PRO A 325 13.29 -3.11 42.48
N ALA A 326 11.98 -3.30 42.46
CA ALA A 326 11.22 -3.75 43.62
C ALA A 326 11.39 -5.28 43.83
N GLY A 327 12.44 -5.69 44.54
CA GLY A 327 12.64 -7.08 44.98
C GLY A 327 14.12 -7.49 45.02
N ALA A 328 14.55 -8.12 46.12
CA ALA A 328 15.94 -8.54 46.28
C ALA A 328 16.36 -9.61 45.26
N ASP A 329 15.45 -10.52 44.91
CA ASP A 329 15.69 -11.59 43.93
C ASP A 329 15.86 -11.03 42.50
N LEU A 330 15.05 -10.03 42.14
CA LEU A 330 15.14 -9.29 40.88
C LEU A 330 16.50 -8.58 40.72
N VAL A 331 16.99 -7.97 41.80
CA VAL A 331 18.29 -7.30 41.81
C VAL A 331 19.42 -8.30 41.58
N HIS A 332 19.30 -9.51 42.12
CA HIS A 332 20.29 -10.57 41.91
C HIS A 332 20.30 -11.08 40.47
N GLU A 333 19.14 -11.42 39.90
CA GLU A 333 19.03 -11.85 38.48
C GLU A 333 19.53 -10.77 37.50
N LEU A 334 19.19 -9.50 37.74
CA LEU A 334 19.66 -8.38 36.91
C LEU A 334 21.17 -8.15 37.05
N ALA A 335 21.74 -8.40 38.24
CA ALA A 335 23.18 -8.28 38.47
C ALA A 335 23.96 -9.41 37.81
N GLU A 336 23.45 -10.65 37.82
CA GLU A 336 24.05 -11.77 37.09
C GLU A 336 23.98 -11.57 35.58
N ALA A 337 22.87 -11.04 35.06
CA ALA A 337 22.70 -10.79 33.63
C ALA A 337 23.55 -9.62 33.09
N ALA A 338 24.08 -8.76 33.96
CA ALA A 338 24.91 -7.62 33.60
C ALA A 338 26.43 -7.88 33.72
N ALA A 339 26.84 -9.03 34.27
CA ALA A 339 28.23 -9.43 34.48
C ALA A 339 28.87 -10.05 33.22
#